data_AF-A0A557SYY7-F1
#
_entry.id   AF-A0A557SYY7-F1
#
_cell.length_a   1.000
_cell.length_b   1.000
_cell.length_c   1.000
_cell.angle_alpha   90.00
_cell.angle_beta   90.00
_cell.angle_gamma   90.00
#
_symmetry.space_group_name_H-M   'P 1'
#
loop_
_entity.id
_entity.type
_entity.pdbx_description
1 polymer ?
#
loop_
_entity_poly.entity_id
_entity_poly.type
_entity_poly.pdbx_seq_one_letter_code
_entity_poly.pdbx_strand_id
1 'polypeptide(L)'
;MERLRLNEFFFNNRKLTIITAAVLVVLIILNLLATRQIIYLNNAGEIALFTLTTVLGYGIGSLILLGFTRHITKYLLNRSLLMRIMHIMVSVIQFSLLGILIFILYNNITNCPEYFTVCGGNEYFVIAFNAMASLTTAAIMGIISYKFFTWYRLHKRNFVVLFYGLAATALAMSIVGDAFDKLVLVQIVKEDSPHGAISMASFIYKVFDEYDGAIMYKTVNPDYTTLYLVPNSNLALYNQIIYLTSLSPYILTWIGTAFLLGYYYKKTHKLDFKFWIILAAPLVLYLIGSGLIFSLPADFPYKYYFRLIFRVGTIGSSLLFGLAFYLITKDLKSQKVRDYLTIAAIGLSAIGIANEISALQQTYGVAAHSLVLLSSYLFSIGLYSSAVSLSHDNALRNTVRKSMLELVQDIGTAQMEKDIQDARNIVMKKAYERETLMRSDTGISPSAQEDELKKYLDEIISEIKTK
;
A
#
# COMPACT_ATOMS: atom_id res chain seq x y z
N MET A 1 7.45 -29.10 22.29
CA MET A 1 7.70 -27.87 23.09
C MET A 1 8.60 -26.87 22.36
N GLU A 2 9.66 -27.31 21.65
CA GLU A 2 10.50 -26.44 20.80
C GLU A 2 9.76 -25.73 19.64
N ARG A 3 8.89 -26.42 18.89
CA ARG A 3 8.08 -25.78 17.83
C ARG A 3 7.17 -24.65 18.33
N LEU A 4 6.67 -24.74 19.57
CA LEU A 4 5.86 -23.69 20.18
C LEU A 4 6.71 -22.47 20.55
N ARG A 5 7.92 -22.68 21.09
CA ARG A 5 8.88 -21.61 21.41
C ARG A 5 9.43 -20.90 20.17
N LEU A 6 9.68 -21.65 19.10
CA LEU A 6 10.13 -21.10 17.81
C LEU A 6 9.05 -20.21 17.17
N ASN A 7 7.80 -20.67 17.13
CA ASN A 7 6.68 -19.85 16.64
C ASN A 7 6.45 -18.61 17.51
N GLU A 8 6.55 -18.71 18.84
CA GLU A 8 6.47 -17.54 19.72
C GLU A 8 7.63 -16.55 19.50
N PHE A 9 8.86 -17.03 19.30
CA PHE A 9 10.02 -16.16 19.08
C PHE A 9 9.94 -15.40 17.75
N PHE A 10 9.58 -16.07 16.65
CA PHE A 10 9.51 -15.45 15.33
C PHE A 10 8.35 -14.46 15.19
N PHE A 11 7.20 -14.74 15.81
CA PHE A 11 5.97 -13.96 15.60
C PHE A 11 5.61 -12.98 16.74
N ASN A 12 6.34 -13.00 17.86
CA ASN A 12 6.11 -12.07 18.99
C ASN A 12 7.20 -10.98 19.11
N ASN A 13 8.25 -11.05 18.28
CA ASN A 13 9.38 -10.14 18.40
C ASN A 13 9.27 -8.93 17.46
N ARG A 14 8.82 -7.80 18.00
CA ARG A 14 8.74 -6.53 17.24
C ARG A 14 10.08 -6.11 16.62
N LYS A 15 11.21 -6.31 17.31
CA LYS A 15 12.52 -5.92 16.77
C LYS A 15 12.85 -6.71 15.51
N LEU A 16 12.57 -8.01 15.52
CA LEU A 16 12.72 -8.86 14.34
C LEU A 16 11.84 -8.37 13.20
N THR A 17 10.57 -8.05 13.45
CA THR A 17 9.65 -7.50 12.45
C THR A 17 10.17 -6.21 11.82
N ILE A 18 10.72 -5.29 12.62
CA ILE A 18 11.30 -4.03 12.13
C ILE A 18 12.54 -4.29 11.27
N ILE A 19 13.42 -5.21 11.69
CA ILE A 19 14.61 -5.58 10.91
C ILE A 19 14.20 -6.20 9.57
N THR A 20 13.27 -7.14 9.58
CA THR A 20 12.73 -7.76 8.36
C THR A 20 12.11 -6.72 7.42
N ALA A 21 11.34 -5.79 7.96
CA ALA A 21 10.78 -4.68 7.19
C ALA A 21 11.86 -3.79 6.57
N ALA A 22 12.91 -3.46 7.33
CA ALA A 22 14.02 -2.65 6.83
C ALA A 22 14.76 -3.36 5.69
N VAL A 23 15.03 -4.66 5.81
CA VAL A 23 15.62 -5.48 4.74
C VAL A 23 14.73 -5.49 3.50
N LEU A 24 13.42 -5.66 3.69
CA LEU A 24 12.44 -5.65 2.59
C LEU A 24 12.38 -4.28 1.89
N VAL A 25 12.41 -3.18 2.63
CA VAL A 25 12.45 -1.82 2.07
C VAL A 25 13.74 -1.58 1.27
N VAL A 26 14.90 -2.00 1.79
CA VAL A 26 16.17 -1.92 1.03
C VAL A 26 16.08 -2.71 -0.27
N LEU A 27 15.50 -3.91 -0.22
CA LEU A 27 15.33 -4.75 -1.39
C LEU A 27 14.39 -4.11 -2.43
N ILE A 28 13.27 -3.52 -2.00
CA ILE A 28 12.37 -2.77 -2.89
C ILE A 28 13.09 -1.57 -3.52
N ILE A 29 13.92 -0.85 -2.75
CA ILE A 29 14.74 0.26 -3.27
C ILE A 29 15.71 -0.23 -4.35
N LEU A 30 16.42 -1.34 -4.13
CA LEU A 30 17.32 -1.90 -5.14
C LEU A 30 16.58 -2.25 -6.44
N ASN A 31 15.40 -2.85 -6.34
CA ASN A 31 14.54 -3.14 -7.49
C ASN A 31 14.07 -1.87 -8.22
N LEU A 32 13.71 -0.82 -7.46
CA LEU A 32 13.34 0.48 -8.04
C LEU A 32 14.51 1.08 -8.82
N LEU A 33 15.71 1.10 -8.23
CA LEU A 33 16.89 1.67 -8.88
C LEU A 33 17.30 0.88 -10.13
N ALA A 34 17.16 -0.45 -10.11
CA ALA A 34 17.42 -1.31 -11.28
C ALA A 34 16.38 -1.10 -12.40
N THR A 35 15.08 -1.13 -12.08
CA THR A 35 14.02 -0.92 -13.09
C THR A 35 14.01 0.49 -13.69
N ARG A 36 14.59 1.48 -12.99
CA ARG A 36 14.68 2.86 -13.48
C ARG A 36 16.04 3.21 -14.10
N GLN A 37 16.84 2.18 -14.41
CA GLN A 37 18.15 2.30 -15.08
C GLN A 37 19.13 3.24 -14.35
N ILE A 38 19.04 3.31 -13.02
CA ILE A 38 20.03 4.00 -12.18
C ILE A 38 21.18 3.04 -11.86
N ILE A 39 20.85 1.76 -11.63
CA ILE A 39 21.78 0.66 -11.46
C ILE A 39 21.62 -0.28 -12.66
N TYR A 40 22.71 -0.58 -13.34
CA TYR A 40 22.76 -1.59 -14.40
C TYR A 40 23.19 -2.92 -13.80
N LEU A 41 22.40 -3.97 -14.06
CA LEU A 41 22.69 -5.32 -13.60
C LEU A 41 23.08 -6.18 -14.81
N ASN A 42 24.07 -7.03 -14.62
CA ASN A 42 24.31 -8.14 -15.55
C ASN A 42 23.32 -9.28 -15.26
N ASN A 43 23.28 -10.29 -16.13
CA ASN A 43 22.37 -11.44 -15.98
C ASN A 43 22.47 -12.09 -14.58
N ALA A 44 23.67 -12.26 -14.04
CA ALA A 44 23.87 -12.79 -12.68
C ALA A 44 23.26 -11.90 -11.59
N GLY A 45 23.40 -10.58 -11.69
CA GLY A 45 22.81 -9.60 -10.78
C GLY A 45 21.28 -9.59 -10.86
N GLU A 46 20.71 -9.75 -12.06
CA GLU A 46 19.26 -9.85 -12.24
C GLU A 46 18.70 -11.15 -11.61
N ILE A 47 19.37 -12.29 -11.82
CA ILE A 47 19.03 -13.57 -11.18
C ILE A 47 19.09 -13.44 -9.65
N ALA A 48 20.17 -12.84 -9.13
CA ALA A 48 20.37 -12.64 -7.70
C ALA A 48 19.27 -11.73 -7.12
N LEU A 49 18.98 -10.60 -7.77
CA LEU A 49 17.95 -9.66 -7.31
C LEU A 49 16.55 -10.29 -7.33
N PHE A 50 16.23 -11.05 -8.38
CA PHE A 50 14.95 -11.77 -8.46
C PHE A 50 14.84 -12.86 -7.39
N THR A 51 15.89 -13.65 -7.19
CA THR A 51 15.92 -14.71 -6.17
C THR A 51 15.81 -14.14 -4.76
N LEU A 52 16.54 -13.05 -4.47
CA LEU A 52 16.45 -12.35 -3.19
C LEU A 52 15.03 -11.80 -2.98
N THR A 53 14.42 -11.19 -4.00
CA THR A 53 13.04 -10.65 -3.92
C THR A 53 12.03 -11.75 -3.66
N THR A 54 12.15 -12.91 -4.32
CA THR A 54 11.29 -14.07 -4.11
C THR A 54 11.47 -14.67 -2.72
N VAL A 55 12.71 -14.96 -2.31
CA VAL A 55 12.99 -15.65 -1.04
C VAL A 55 12.79 -14.73 0.17
N LEU A 56 13.35 -13.51 0.14
CA LEU A 56 13.29 -12.58 1.26
C LEU A 56 11.98 -11.78 1.27
N GLY A 57 11.48 -11.34 0.11
CA GLY A 57 10.23 -10.57 0.03
C GLY A 57 9.00 -11.45 0.25
N TYR A 58 8.80 -12.45 -0.60
CA TYR A 58 7.61 -13.30 -0.61
C TYR A 58 7.70 -14.50 0.34
N GLY A 59 8.90 -15.05 0.55
CA GLY A 59 9.11 -16.14 1.51
C GLY A 59 9.18 -15.64 2.95
N ILE A 60 10.40 -15.35 3.41
CA ILE A 60 10.71 -15.07 4.82
C ILE A 60 10.03 -13.77 5.30
N GLY A 61 10.10 -12.71 4.50
CA GLY A 61 9.58 -11.39 4.86
C GLY A 61 8.07 -11.39 5.03
N SER A 62 7.34 -11.89 4.03
CA SER A 62 5.88 -12.02 4.10
C SER A 62 5.44 -12.94 5.25
N LEU A 63 6.15 -14.06 5.49
CA LEU A 63 5.86 -14.96 6.60
C LEU A 63 5.98 -14.26 7.97
N ILE A 64 7.07 -13.54 8.22
CA ILE A 64 7.28 -12.81 9.47
C ILE A 64 6.28 -11.67 9.63
N LEU A 65 6.10 -10.84 8.59
CA LEU A 65 5.22 -9.67 8.63
C LEU A 65 3.75 -10.05 8.82
N LEU A 66 3.25 -11.02 8.05
CA LEU A 66 1.88 -11.51 8.18
C LEU A 66 1.68 -12.27 9.50
N GLY A 67 2.66 -13.07 9.91
CA GLY A 67 2.61 -13.82 11.17
C GLY A 67 2.58 -12.92 12.40
N PHE A 68 3.44 -11.90 12.46
CA PHE A 68 3.42 -10.89 13.52
C PHE A 68 2.11 -10.10 13.51
N THR A 69 1.63 -9.69 12.33
CA THR A 69 0.34 -8.97 12.20
C THR A 69 -0.81 -9.83 12.73
N ARG A 70 -0.85 -11.12 12.38
CA ARG A 70 -1.86 -12.06 12.88
C ARG A 70 -1.79 -12.22 14.40
N HIS A 71 -0.57 -12.29 14.94
CA HIS A 71 -0.35 -12.43 16.38
C HIS A 71 -0.93 -11.23 17.15
N ILE A 72 -0.54 -10.01 16.77
CA ILE A 72 -0.99 -8.80 17.49
C ILE A 72 -2.48 -8.51 17.28
N THR A 73 -3.06 -8.89 16.13
CA THR A 73 -4.47 -8.65 15.81
C THR A 73 -5.40 -9.83 16.12
N LYS A 74 -4.89 -10.94 16.71
CA LYS A 74 -5.64 -12.19 16.92
C LYS A 74 -7.02 -11.98 17.55
N TYR A 75 -7.08 -11.14 18.59
CA TYR A 75 -8.34 -10.81 19.26
C TYR A 75 -9.36 -10.12 18.32
N LEU A 76 -8.87 -9.16 17.51
CA LEU A 76 -9.69 -8.39 16.58
C LEU A 76 -10.16 -9.24 15.39
N LEU A 77 -9.31 -10.13 14.87
CA LEU A 77 -9.63 -11.08 13.80
C LEU A 77 -10.76 -12.05 14.20
N ASN A 78 -10.88 -12.38 15.48
CA ASN A 78 -11.96 -13.24 15.96
C ASN A 78 -13.31 -12.51 16.06
N ARG A 79 -13.30 -11.18 16.19
CA ARG A 79 -14.53 -10.37 16.34
C ARG A 79 -14.98 -9.69 15.06
N SER A 80 -14.08 -9.34 14.15
CA SER A 80 -14.40 -8.64 12.91
C SER A 80 -14.26 -9.53 11.69
N LEU A 81 -15.39 -9.79 11.02
CA LEU A 81 -15.41 -10.52 9.76
C LEU A 81 -14.53 -9.85 8.69
N LEU A 82 -14.61 -8.52 8.58
CA LEU A 82 -13.83 -7.75 7.61
C LEU A 82 -12.32 -7.97 7.79
N MET A 83 -11.82 -7.81 9.02
CA MET A 83 -10.38 -7.99 9.29
C MET A 83 -9.95 -9.43 9.02
N ARG A 84 -10.78 -10.41 9.37
CA ARG A 84 -10.53 -11.83 9.12
C ARG A 84 -10.44 -12.14 7.62
N ILE A 85 -11.43 -11.69 6.85
CA ILE A 85 -11.45 -11.88 5.39
C ILE A 85 -10.24 -11.22 4.76
N MET A 86 -9.94 -9.96 5.09
CA MET A 86 -8.77 -9.24 4.55
C MET A 86 -7.47 -9.99 4.84
N HIS A 87 -7.25 -10.43 6.09
CA HIS A 87 -6.03 -11.14 6.45
C HIS A 87 -5.89 -12.48 5.72
N ILE A 88 -6.98 -13.26 5.62
CA ILE A 88 -6.98 -14.55 4.92
C ILE A 88 -6.74 -14.34 3.42
N MET A 89 -7.48 -13.43 2.79
CA MET A 89 -7.36 -13.14 1.36
C MET A 89 -5.93 -12.71 1.01
N VAL A 90 -5.36 -11.75 1.73
CA VAL A 90 -3.99 -11.28 1.51
C VAL A 90 -2.98 -12.41 1.73
N SER A 91 -3.14 -13.21 2.79
CA SER A 91 -2.22 -14.31 3.05
C SER A 91 -2.26 -15.36 1.94
N VAL A 92 -3.45 -15.75 1.49
CA VAL A 92 -3.62 -16.72 0.39
C VAL A 92 -3.00 -16.16 -0.89
N ILE A 93 -3.33 -14.94 -1.28
CA ILE A 93 -2.80 -14.33 -2.51
C ILE A 93 -1.29 -14.19 -2.42
N GLN A 94 -0.73 -13.75 -1.29
CA GLN A 94 0.70 -13.55 -1.16
C GLN A 94 1.50 -14.85 -1.26
N PHE A 95 1.01 -15.95 -0.70
CA PHE A 95 1.66 -17.27 -0.84
C PHE A 95 1.39 -17.93 -2.21
N SER A 96 0.25 -17.64 -2.87
CA SER A 96 0.04 -18.02 -4.27
C SER A 96 1.00 -17.30 -5.21
N LEU A 97 1.22 -15.99 -4.99
CA LEU A 97 2.21 -15.19 -5.71
C LEU A 97 3.62 -15.76 -5.50
N LEU A 98 3.98 -16.16 -4.28
CA LEU A 98 5.25 -16.87 -4.00
C LEU A 98 5.40 -18.14 -4.86
N GLY A 99 4.35 -18.96 -4.94
CA GLY A 99 4.36 -20.19 -5.75
C GLY A 99 4.60 -19.91 -7.24
N ILE A 100 3.95 -18.87 -7.79
CA ILE A 100 4.16 -18.43 -9.17
C ILE A 100 5.60 -17.95 -9.38
N LEU A 101 6.16 -17.17 -8.45
CA LEU A 101 7.53 -16.68 -8.55
C LEU A 101 8.56 -17.80 -8.47
N ILE A 102 8.35 -18.81 -7.61
CA ILE A 102 9.21 -20.00 -7.54
C ILE A 102 9.13 -20.79 -8.86
N PHE A 103 7.95 -20.92 -9.44
CA PHE A 103 7.78 -21.56 -10.74
C PHE A 103 8.53 -20.82 -11.85
N ILE A 104 8.36 -19.49 -11.95
CA ILE A 104 9.09 -18.66 -12.93
C ILE A 104 10.60 -18.76 -12.71
N LEU A 105 11.06 -18.71 -11.45
CA LEU A 105 12.47 -18.83 -11.10
C LEU A 105 13.04 -20.17 -11.58
N TYR A 106 12.35 -21.28 -11.30
CA TYR A 106 12.75 -22.61 -11.73
C TYR A 106 12.77 -22.70 -13.27
N ASN A 107 11.67 -22.31 -13.92
CA ASN A 107 11.52 -22.37 -15.38
C ASN A 107 12.62 -21.56 -16.12
N ASN A 108 12.94 -20.37 -15.63
CA ASN A 108 13.95 -19.52 -16.26
C ASN A 108 15.37 -20.03 -16.03
N ILE A 109 15.67 -20.59 -14.85
CA ILE A 109 16.99 -21.19 -14.57
C ILE A 109 17.22 -22.42 -15.46
N THR A 110 16.20 -23.26 -15.66
CA THR A 110 16.35 -24.50 -16.44
C THR A 110 16.39 -24.27 -17.94
N ASN A 111 15.54 -23.36 -18.44
CA ASN A 111 15.33 -23.23 -19.88
C ASN A 111 16.14 -22.10 -20.52
N CYS A 112 16.46 -21.04 -19.78
CA CYS A 112 17.11 -19.84 -20.32
C CYS A 112 18.16 -19.24 -19.36
N PRO A 113 19.17 -19.99 -18.90
CA PRO A 113 20.11 -19.49 -17.89
C PRO A 113 20.91 -18.26 -18.38
N GLU A 114 21.21 -18.17 -19.68
CA GLU A 114 22.03 -17.09 -20.26
C GLU A 114 21.24 -15.78 -20.48
N TYR A 115 19.90 -15.85 -20.53
CA TYR A 115 19.01 -14.71 -20.76
C TYR A 115 17.78 -14.77 -19.83
N PHE A 116 18.05 -14.93 -18.53
CA PHE A 116 17.09 -15.22 -17.49
C PHE A 116 15.88 -14.27 -17.46
N THR A 117 16.13 -12.96 -17.65
CA THR A 117 15.11 -11.92 -17.58
C THR A 117 14.22 -11.82 -18.82
N VAL A 118 14.67 -12.38 -19.94
CA VAL A 118 13.98 -12.36 -21.23
C VAL A 118 13.57 -13.77 -21.67
N CYS A 119 13.50 -14.70 -20.72
CA CYS A 119 13.07 -16.06 -21.01
C CYS A 119 11.60 -16.08 -21.46
N GLY A 120 11.38 -16.50 -22.71
CA GLY A 120 10.07 -16.58 -23.32
C GLY A 120 9.11 -17.53 -22.60
N GLY A 121 7.80 -17.23 -22.67
CA GLY A 121 6.75 -18.14 -22.22
C GLY A 121 6.13 -17.85 -20.84
N ASN A 122 6.63 -16.85 -20.10
CA ASN A 122 6.06 -16.48 -18.79
C ASN A 122 5.09 -15.29 -18.84
N GLU A 123 4.83 -14.72 -20.02
CA GLU A 123 4.02 -13.50 -20.19
C GLU A 123 2.65 -13.61 -19.52
N TYR A 124 1.96 -14.74 -19.72
CA TYR A 124 0.65 -15.00 -19.09
C TYR A 124 0.73 -15.00 -17.56
N PHE A 125 1.74 -15.66 -16.99
CA PHE A 125 1.92 -15.72 -15.54
C PHE A 125 2.22 -14.34 -14.96
N VAL A 126 3.04 -13.53 -15.63
CA VAL A 126 3.39 -12.16 -15.23
C VAL A 126 2.16 -11.24 -15.27
N ILE A 127 1.35 -11.33 -16.33
CA ILE A 127 0.09 -10.59 -16.46
C ILE A 127 -0.87 -10.95 -15.34
N ALA A 128 -1.13 -12.25 -15.14
CA ALA A 128 -2.02 -12.72 -14.09
C ALA A 128 -1.53 -12.31 -12.69
N PHE A 129 -0.22 -12.42 -12.45
CA PHE A 129 0.44 -12.02 -11.22
C PHE A 129 0.21 -10.53 -10.90
N ASN A 130 0.47 -9.64 -11.87
CA ASN A 130 0.28 -8.21 -11.70
C ASN A 130 -1.20 -7.85 -11.48
N ALA A 131 -2.11 -8.47 -12.24
CA ALA A 131 -3.55 -8.23 -12.12
C ALA A 131 -4.09 -8.64 -10.74
N MET A 132 -3.73 -9.83 -10.24
CA MET A 132 -4.17 -10.31 -8.93
C MET A 132 -3.68 -9.40 -7.79
N ALA A 133 -2.41 -8.99 -7.84
CA ALA A 133 -1.84 -8.09 -6.85
C ALA A 133 -2.53 -6.71 -6.89
N SER A 134 -2.68 -6.13 -8.08
CA SER A 134 -3.25 -4.79 -8.26
C SER A 134 -4.71 -4.72 -7.84
N LEU A 135 -5.56 -5.67 -8.26
CA LEU A 135 -6.98 -5.72 -7.91
C LEU A 135 -7.19 -5.82 -6.39
N THR A 136 -6.42 -6.70 -5.75
CA THR A 136 -6.53 -6.89 -4.28
C THR A 136 -6.05 -5.64 -3.54
N THR A 137 -4.97 -5.02 -4.01
CA THR A 137 -4.43 -3.79 -3.41
C THR A 137 -5.43 -2.64 -3.53
N ALA A 138 -6.03 -2.45 -4.71
CA ALA A 138 -7.05 -1.44 -4.95
C ALA A 138 -8.28 -1.65 -4.05
N ALA A 139 -8.73 -2.90 -3.88
CA ALA A 139 -9.84 -3.22 -2.98
C ALA A 139 -9.52 -2.86 -1.51
N ILE A 140 -8.34 -3.21 -1.02
CA ILE A 140 -7.88 -2.89 0.34
C ILE A 140 -7.80 -1.36 0.54
N MET A 141 -7.19 -0.65 -0.40
CA MET A 141 -7.05 0.80 -0.36
C MET A 141 -8.41 1.51 -0.46
N GLY A 142 -9.35 0.96 -1.24
CA GLY A 142 -10.74 1.42 -1.29
C GLY A 142 -11.47 1.24 0.04
N ILE A 143 -11.31 0.09 0.71
CA ILE A 143 -11.91 -0.17 2.02
C ILE A 143 -11.39 0.81 3.08
N ILE A 144 -10.07 1.01 3.17
CA ILE A 144 -9.50 1.95 4.16
C ILE A 144 -9.87 3.41 3.83
N SER A 145 -9.92 3.77 2.54
CA SER A 145 -10.41 5.08 2.10
C SER A 145 -11.85 5.34 2.57
N TYR A 146 -12.75 4.36 2.38
CA TYR A 146 -14.12 4.45 2.88
C TYR A 146 -14.18 4.64 4.41
N LYS A 147 -13.31 3.94 5.15
CA LYS A 147 -13.20 4.12 6.60
C LYS A 147 -12.74 5.52 6.98
N PHE A 148 -11.71 6.06 6.33
CA PHE A 148 -11.27 7.43 6.55
C PHE A 148 -12.38 8.46 6.32
N PHE A 149 -13.13 8.38 5.20
CA PHE A 149 -14.24 9.30 4.95
C PHE A 149 -15.37 9.15 5.95
N THR A 150 -15.66 7.92 6.37
CA THR A 150 -16.64 7.65 7.43
C THR A 150 -16.20 8.31 8.75
N TRP A 151 -14.92 8.16 9.13
CA TRP A 151 -14.39 8.77 10.35
C TRP A 151 -14.39 10.30 10.28
N TYR A 152 -14.00 10.86 9.14
CA TYR A 152 -14.02 12.31 8.90
C TYR A 152 -15.43 12.89 9.04
N ARG A 153 -16.45 12.20 8.51
CA ARG A 153 -17.85 12.60 8.62
C ARG A 153 -18.36 12.56 10.06
N LEU A 154 -17.92 11.57 10.86
CA LEU A 154 -18.44 11.32 12.20
C LEU A 154 -17.72 12.08 13.32
N HIS A 155 -16.47 12.49 13.15
CA HIS A 155 -15.73 13.17 14.23
C HIS A 155 -14.88 14.36 13.76
N LYS A 156 -15.24 15.55 14.25
CA LYS A 156 -14.47 16.81 14.24
C LYS A 156 -13.87 17.31 12.91
N ARG A 157 -14.15 16.65 11.77
CA ARG A 157 -13.60 17.00 10.45
C ARG A 157 -12.08 17.22 10.48
N ASN A 158 -11.34 16.30 11.12
CA ASN A 158 -9.88 16.41 11.20
C ASN A 158 -9.24 16.30 9.81
N PHE A 159 -8.47 17.32 9.41
CA PHE A 159 -7.75 17.38 8.13
C PHE A 159 -6.79 16.20 7.92
N VAL A 160 -6.15 15.67 8.97
CA VAL A 160 -5.27 14.49 8.84
C VAL A 160 -6.07 13.29 8.30
N VAL A 161 -7.26 13.06 8.86
CA VAL A 161 -8.16 11.97 8.46
C VAL A 161 -8.64 12.17 7.01
N LEU A 162 -8.95 13.41 6.63
CA LEU A 162 -9.36 13.76 5.27
C LEU A 162 -8.25 13.49 4.25
N PHE A 163 -7.03 14.01 4.48
CA PHE A 163 -5.93 13.90 3.53
C PHE A 163 -5.42 12.47 3.41
N TYR A 164 -5.36 11.68 4.49
CA TYR A 164 -5.07 10.26 4.36
C TYR A 164 -6.21 9.47 3.68
N GLY A 165 -7.47 9.90 3.84
CA GLY A 165 -8.59 9.34 3.10
C GLY A 165 -8.50 9.59 1.60
N LEU A 166 -8.22 10.84 1.21
CA LEU A 166 -7.99 11.24 -0.19
C LEU A 166 -6.74 10.58 -0.76
N ALA A 167 -5.65 10.50 0.00
CA ALA A 167 -4.42 9.81 -0.40
C ALA A 167 -4.69 8.32 -0.65
N ALA A 168 -5.46 7.66 0.22
CA ALA A 168 -5.84 6.26 0.01
C ALA A 168 -6.69 6.06 -1.25
N THR A 169 -7.63 6.97 -1.55
CA THR A 169 -8.38 6.95 -2.82
C THR A 169 -7.47 7.15 -4.02
N ALA A 170 -6.58 8.14 -3.95
CA ALA A 170 -5.64 8.46 -5.03
C ALA A 170 -4.65 7.31 -5.26
N LEU A 171 -4.20 6.61 -4.21
CA LEU A 171 -3.37 5.41 -4.32
C LEU A 171 -4.16 4.26 -4.96
N ALA A 172 -5.41 4.03 -4.57
CA ALA A 172 -6.24 3.02 -5.22
C ALA A 172 -6.42 3.29 -6.72
N MET A 173 -6.70 4.56 -7.09
CA MET A 173 -6.77 4.97 -8.49
C MET A 173 -5.41 4.86 -9.20
N SER A 174 -4.31 5.15 -8.51
CA SER A 174 -2.94 5.00 -9.02
C SER A 174 -2.63 3.57 -9.42
N ILE A 175 -2.91 2.62 -8.53
CA ILE A 175 -2.70 1.18 -8.76
C ILE A 175 -3.60 0.67 -9.89
N VAL A 176 -4.86 1.10 -9.94
CA VAL A 176 -5.77 0.72 -11.04
C VAL A 176 -5.30 1.29 -12.37
N GLY A 177 -4.86 2.55 -12.40
CA GLY A 177 -4.36 3.20 -13.61
C GLY A 177 -3.07 2.57 -14.13
N ASP A 178 -2.15 2.19 -13.23
CA ASP A 178 -0.89 1.50 -13.54
C ASP A 178 -1.08 0.01 -13.93
N ALA A 179 -2.18 -0.61 -13.51
CA ALA A 179 -2.59 -1.90 -14.05
C ALA A 179 -3.23 -1.73 -15.44
N PHE A 180 -4.08 -0.72 -15.61
CA PHE A 180 -4.78 -0.45 -16.86
C PHE A 180 -3.81 -0.09 -17.99
N ASP A 181 -2.83 0.77 -17.74
CA ASP A 181 -1.89 1.20 -18.78
C ASP A 181 -1.04 0.01 -19.28
N LYS A 182 -0.51 -0.84 -18.39
CA LYS A 182 0.31 -2.00 -18.74
C LYS A 182 -0.46 -3.17 -19.32
N LEU A 183 -1.71 -3.40 -18.88
CA LEU A 183 -2.51 -4.55 -19.30
C LEU A 183 -3.40 -4.27 -20.50
N VAL A 184 -3.78 -3.01 -20.73
CA VAL A 184 -4.75 -2.63 -21.77
C VAL A 184 -4.14 -1.72 -22.83
N LEU A 185 -3.33 -0.73 -22.44
CA LEU A 185 -2.81 0.27 -23.39
C LEU A 185 -1.50 -0.14 -24.07
N VAL A 186 -0.70 -0.98 -23.40
CA VAL A 186 0.55 -1.50 -23.96
C VAL A 186 0.26 -2.68 -24.89
N GLN A 187 0.71 -2.55 -26.14
CA GLN A 187 0.72 -3.62 -27.14
C GLN A 187 2.08 -4.31 -27.16
N ILE A 188 2.05 -5.63 -27.35
CA ILE A 188 3.25 -6.47 -27.43
C ILE A 188 3.45 -6.84 -28.90
N VAL A 189 4.56 -6.39 -29.48
CA VAL A 189 4.98 -6.76 -30.85
C VAL A 189 6.22 -7.63 -30.75
N LYS A 190 6.24 -8.74 -31.50
CA LYS A 190 7.38 -9.67 -31.58
C LYS A 190 7.95 -9.63 -32.98
N GLU A 191 9.26 -9.49 -33.06
CA GLU A 191 10.04 -9.45 -34.30
C GLU A 191 11.19 -10.45 -34.22
N ASP A 192 11.68 -10.93 -35.35
CA ASP A 192 12.85 -11.80 -35.34
C ASP A 192 14.10 -11.02 -34.89
N SER A 193 14.88 -11.63 -34.00
CA SER A 193 16.09 -10.98 -33.51
C SER A 193 17.19 -10.96 -34.57
N PRO A 194 18.03 -9.90 -34.60
CA PRO A 194 19.22 -9.88 -35.46
C PRO A 194 20.10 -11.11 -35.19
N HIS A 195 20.71 -11.67 -36.25
CA HIS A 195 21.64 -12.79 -36.09
C HIS A 195 22.78 -12.42 -35.12
N GLY A 196 22.97 -13.24 -34.08
CA GLY A 196 23.97 -13.02 -33.04
C GLY A 196 23.60 -11.93 -32.02
N ALA A 197 22.32 -11.57 -31.91
CA ALA A 197 21.85 -10.58 -30.94
C ALA A 197 22.19 -10.99 -29.50
N ILE A 198 22.77 -10.05 -28.76
CA ILE A 198 23.06 -10.20 -27.34
C ILE A 198 21.78 -9.91 -26.57
N SER A 199 21.43 -10.79 -25.62
CA SER A 199 20.22 -10.61 -24.83
C SER A 199 20.31 -9.37 -23.95
N MET A 200 19.32 -8.49 -24.08
CA MET A 200 19.29 -7.21 -23.36
C MET A 200 17.86 -6.75 -23.13
N ALA A 201 17.61 -6.26 -21.92
CA ALA A 201 16.38 -5.56 -21.56
C ALA A 201 16.68 -4.06 -21.37
N SER A 202 15.86 -3.19 -21.95
CA SER A 202 16.04 -1.74 -21.80
C SER A 202 14.71 -0.98 -21.85
N PHE A 203 14.60 0.05 -21.00
CA PHE A 203 13.53 1.04 -21.07
C PHE A 203 13.94 2.16 -22.04
N ILE A 204 13.07 2.48 -23.00
CA ILE A 204 13.38 3.41 -24.10
C ILE A 204 12.61 4.73 -23.95
N TYR A 205 11.30 4.67 -23.77
CA TYR A 205 10.41 5.83 -23.65
C TYR A 205 10.54 6.82 -24.83
N LYS A 206 10.46 6.31 -26.07
CA LYS A 206 10.61 7.12 -27.29
C LYS A 206 9.60 6.73 -28.35
N VAL A 207 9.08 7.72 -29.08
CA VAL A 207 8.19 7.53 -30.25
C VAL A 207 9.02 7.12 -31.45
N PHE A 208 8.52 6.13 -32.19
CA PHE A 208 9.10 5.65 -33.43
C PHE A 208 8.00 5.64 -34.50
N ASP A 209 8.25 6.34 -35.62
CA ASP A 209 7.27 6.47 -36.70
C ASP A 209 6.95 5.11 -37.35
N GLU A 210 7.94 4.21 -37.41
CA GLU A 210 7.81 2.84 -37.92
C GLU A 210 6.72 2.02 -37.22
N TYR A 211 6.50 2.28 -35.93
CA TYR A 211 5.57 1.52 -35.09
C TYR A 211 4.27 2.26 -34.79
N ASP A 212 4.09 3.47 -35.35
CA ASP A 212 3.00 4.40 -35.02
C ASP A 212 2.75 4.49 -33.49
N GLY A 213 3.84 4.56 -32.71
CA GLY A 213 3.75 4.48 -31.25
C GLY A 213 5.05 4.69 -30.49
N ALA A 214 4.91 4.77 -29.16
CA ALA A 214 6.03 4.93 -28.24
C ALA A 214 6.50 3.58 -27.69
N ILE A 215 7.76 3.22 -27.91
CA ILE A 215 8.36 2.04 -27.30
C ILE A 215 8.75 2.37 -25.86
N MET A 216 8.15 1.64 -24.93
CA MET A 216 8.31 1.83 -23.49
C MET A 216 9.39 0.92 -22.93
N TYR A 217 9.33 -0.35 -23.34
CA TYR A 217 10.25 -1.38 -22.90
C TYR A 217 10.58 -2.28 -24.10
N LYS A 218 11.85 -2.65 -24.22
CA LYS A 218 12.37 -3.51 -25.29
C LYS A 218 13.17 -4.63 -24.66
N THR A 219 12.86 -5.85 -25.06
CA THR A 219 13.60 -7.04 -24.62
C THR A 219 14.05 -7.83 -25.84
N VAL A 220 15.35 -8.04 -25.95
CA VAL A 220 15.98 -8.78 -27.03
C VAL A 220 16.41 -10.13 -26.48
N ASN A 221 15.96 -11.24 -27.09
CA ASN A 221 16.51 -12.57 -26.86
C ASN A 221 17.06 -13.14 -28.19
N PRO A 222 17.73 -14.30 -28.21
CA PRO A 222 18.34 -14.84 -29.42
C PRO A 222 17.34 -15.17 -30.55
N ASP A 223 16.09 -15.47 -30.20
CA ASP A 223 15.07 -15.94 -31.13
C ASP A 223 14.22 -14.77 -31.68
N TYR A 224 13.76 -13.89 -30.79
CA TYR A 224 12.88 -12.76 -31.08
C TYR A 224 13.13 -11.55 -30.17
N THR A 225 12.85 -10.38 -30.71
CA THR A 225 12.79 -9.11 -29.99
C THR A 225 11.33 -8.81 -29.66
N THR A 226 11.05 -8.55 -28.38
CA THR A 226 9.72 -8.13 -27.92
C THR A 226 9.73 -6.64 -27.61
N LEU A 227 8.80 -5.92 -28.22
CA LEU A 227 8.57 -4.50 -28.05
C LEU A 227 7.25 -4.27 -27.30
N TYR A 228 7.33 -3.51 -26.22
CA TYR A 228 6.18 -3.03 -25.47
C TYR A 228 5.92 -1.60 -25.89
N LEU A 229 4.92 -1.41 -26.75
CA LEU A 229 4.63 -0.11 -27.34
C LEU A 229 3.26 0.41 -26.91
N VAL A 230 3.15 1.72 -26.77
CA VAL A 230 1.88 2.42 -26.61
C VAL A 230 1.55 3.08 -27.95
N PRO A 231 0.43 2.70 -28.60
CA PRO A 231 0.03 3.31 -29.87
C PRO A 231 -0.17 4.81 -29.74
N ASN A 232 0.14 5.57 -30.80
CA ASN A 232 -0.01 7.04 -30.82
C ASN A 232 -1.45 7.49 -30.50
N SER A 233 -2.46 6.72 -30.95
CA SER A 233 -3.86 6.94 -30.63
C SER A 233 -4.16 6.95 -29.13
N ASN A 234 -3.42 6.15 -28.35
CA ASN A 234 -3.57 6.01 -26.90
C ASN A 234 -2.54 6.80 -26.09
N LEU A 235 -1.54 7.40 -26.73
CA LEU A 235 -0.41 8.04 -26.05
C LEU A 235 -0.84 9.23 -25.18
N ALA A 236 -1.83 10.01 -25.61
CA ALA A 236 -2.38 11.11 -24.83
C ALA A 236 -3.07 10.62 -23.55
N LEU A 237 -3.89 9.57 -23.65
CA LEU A 237 -4.55 8.93 -22.51
C LEU A 237 -3.51 8.31 -21.56
N TYR A 238 -2.52 7.60 -22.11
CA TYR A 238 -1.42 7.00 -21.36
C TYR A 238 -0.67 8.04 -20.51
N ASN A 239 -0.28 9.17 -21.11
CA ASN A 239 0.41 10.24 -20.40
C ASN A 239 -0.46 10.90 -19.33
N GLN A 240 -1.75 11.10 -19.59
CA GLN A 240 -2.69 11.64 -18.60
C GLN A 240 -2.84 10.70 -17.39
N ILE A 241 -2.97 9.40 -17.63
CA ILE A 241 -3.04 8.38 -16.59
C ILE A 241 -1.77 8.47 -15.73
N ILE A 242 -0.57 8.39 -16.31
CA ILE A 242 0.69 8.48 -15.55
C ILE A 242 0.76 9.75 -14.70
N TYR A 243 0.41 10.90 -15.27
CA TYR A 243 0.47 12.16 -14.55
C TYR A 243 -0.46 12.18 -13.34
N LEU A 244 -1.71 11.74 -13.53
CA LEU A 244 -2.72 11.70 -12.47
C LEU A 244 -2.39 10.65 -11.40
N THR A 245 -1.88 9.49 -11.80
CA THR A 245 -1.59 8.35 -10.92
C THR A 245 -0.33 8.56 -10.09
N SER A 246 0.64 9.36 -10.54
CA SER A 246 1.89 9.60 -9.82
C SER A 246 1.83 10.77 -8.84
N LEU A 247 1.29 11.92 -9.25
CA LEU A 247 1.32 13.17 -8.47
C LEU A 247 0.30 13.20 -7.35
N SER A 248 -0.94 12.81 -7.64
CA SER A 248 -2.07 12.93 -6.70
C SER A 248 -1.84 12.21 -5.38
N PRO A 249 -1.50 10.90 -5.36
CA PRO A 249 -1.28 10.19 -4.09
C PRO A 249 -0.09 10.75 -3.32
N TYR A 250 0.97 11.18 -4.02
CA TYR A 250 2.16 11.74 -3.39
C TYR A 250 1.85 13.04 -2.64
N ILE A 251 1.22 14.02 -3.31
CA ILE A 251 0.90 15.33 -2.73
C ILE A 251 -0.08 15.18 -1.57
N LEU A 252 -1.12 14.36 -1.72
CA LEU A 252 -2.12 14.14 -0.67
C LEU A 252 -1.51 13.47 0.56
N THR A 253 -0.63 12.48 0.37
CA THR A 253 0.11 11.84 1.47
C THR A 253 1.08 12.83 2.13
N TRP A 254 1.70 13.72 1.34
CA TRP A 254 2.55 14.78 1.86
C TRP A 254 1.80 15.69 2.81
N ILE A 255 0.66 16.22 2.36
CA ILE A 255 -0.15 17.16 3.12
C ILE A 255 -0.65 16.46 4.39
N GLY A 256 -1.14 15.22 4.29
CA GLY A 256 -1.54 14.42 5.44
C GLY A 256 -0.41 14.23 6.46
N THR A 257 0.79 13.92 6.00
CA THR A 257 1.97 13.72 6.85
C THR A 257 2.45 15.03 7.48
N ALA A 258 2.42 16.13 6.73
CA ALA A 258 2.76 17.47 7.22
C ALA A 258 1.81 17.90 8.34
N PHE A 259 0.50 17.68 8.18
CA PHE A 259 -0.46 17.92 9.26
C PHE A 259 -0.24 17.01 10.45
N LEU A 260 -0.04 15.70 10.23
CA LEU A 260 0.20 14.73 11.31
C LEU A 260 1.41 15.13 12.16
N LEU A 261 2.55 15.39 11.52
CA LEU A 261 3.75 15.82 12.22
C LEU A 261 3.60 17.22 12.81
N GLY A 262 2.93 18.15 12.11
CA GLY A 262 2.67 19.50 12.60
C GLY A 262 1.88 19.51 13.91
N TYR A 263 0.82 18.68 14.01
CA TYR A 263 0.07 18.50 15.24
C TYR A 263 0.91 17.83 16.34
N TYR A 264 1.69 16.81 15.99
CA TYR A 264 2.57 16.14 16.93
C TYR A 264 3.62 17.09 17.53
N TYR A 265 4.38 17.79 16.69
CA TYR A 265 5.46 18.68 17.13
C TYR A 265 4.92 19.89 17.87
N LYS A 266 3.89 20.59 17.37
CA LYS A 266 3.28 21.75 18.06
C LYS A 266 2.91 21.46 19.52
N LYS A 267 2.65 20.19 19.85
CA LYS A 267 2.15 19.74 21.15
C LYS A 267 3.23 19.13 22.06
N THR A 268 4.31 18.57 21.51
CA THR A 268 5.41 17.94 22.28
C THR A 268 6.67 18.81 22.41
N HIS A 269 7.01 19.68 21.44
CA HIS A 269 8.18 20.57 21.47
C HIS A 269 7.96 21.87 20.64
N LYS A 270 8.78 22.92 20.83
CA LYS A 270 8.80 24.04 19.87
C LYS A 270 9.17 23.50 18.47
N LEU A 271 8.54 24.01 17.42
CA LEU A 271 8.84 23.67 16.03
C LEU A 271 10.30 24.06 15.71
N ASP A 272 11.24 23.15 15.97
CA ASP A 272 12.66 23.36 15.74
C ASP A 272 12.98 23.30 14.24
N PHE A 273 14.09 23.91 13.83
CA PHE A 273 14.56 23.93 12.44
C PHE A 273 14.69 22.51 11.85
N LYS A 274 15.02 21.51 12.68
CA LYS A 274 15.10 20.09 12.31
C LYS A 274 13.80 19.55 11.70
N PHE A 275 12.64 19.96 12.20
CA PHE A 275 11.34 19.56 11.66
C PHE A 275 11.19 20.01 10.20
N TRP A 276 11.53 21.27 9.93
CA TRP A 276 11.47 21.86 8.60
C TRP A 276 12.50 21.23 7.65
N ILE A 277 13.71 20.91 8.11
CA ILE A 277 14.68 20.18 7.28
C ILE A 277 14.12 18.80 6.88
N ILE A 278 13.64 18.03 7.86
CA ILE A 278 13.14 16.67 7.63
C ILE A 278 11.98 16.67 6.64
N LEU A 279 11.08 17.66 6.73
CA LEU A 279 9.94 17.80 5.83
C LEU A 279 10.32 18.44 4.48
N ALA A 280 11.24 19.40 4.42
CA ALA A 280 11.55 20.12 3.19
C ALA A 280 12.54 19.35 2.30
N ALA A 281 13.53 18.67 2.88
CA ALA A 281 14.60 18.05 2.10
C ALA A 281 14.10 17.07 1.03
N PRO A 282 13.29 16.04 1.34
CA PRO A 282 12.78 15.11 0.32
C PRO A 282 11.83 15.79 -0.68
N LEU A 283 11.06 16.81 -0.26
CA LEU A 283 10.17 17.58 -1.15
C LEU A 283 10.97 18.41 -2.16
N VAL A 284 12.01 19.12 -1.71
CA VAL A 284 12.87 19.93 -2.57
C VAL A 284 13.56 19.05 -3.61
N LEU A 285 14.08 17.89 -3.19
CA LEU A 285 14.68 16.92 -4.12
C LEU A 285 13.66 16.41 -5.14
N TYR A 286 12.43 16.10 -4.71
CA TYR A 286 11.34 15.73 -5.61
C TYR A 286 11.01 16.83 -6.64
N LEU A 287 10.87 18.08 -6.18
CA LEU A 287 10.51 19.21 -7.05
C LEU A 287 11.62 19.56 -8.06
N ILE A 288 12.89 19.49 -7.64
CA ILE A 288 14.02 19.69 -8.53
C ILE A 288 14.13 18.53 -9.53
N GLY A 289 14.05 17.29 -9.05
CA GLY A 289 14.20 16.10 -9.88
C GLY A 289 13.06 15.86 -10.86
N SER A 290 11.83 16.29 -10.53
CA SER A 290 10.65 16.13 -11.39
C SER A 290 10.65 17.10 -12.58
N GLY A 291 11.48 18.13 -12.57
CA GLY A 291 11.47 19.18 -13.58
C GLY A 291 10.27 20.13 -13.50
N LEU A 292 9.48 20.08 -12.41
CA LEU A 292 8.34 20.99 -12.19
C LEU A 292 8.80 22.45 -11.98
N ILE A 293 9.98 22.64 -11.38
CA ILE A 293 10.56 23.98 -11.16
C ILE A 293 11.49 24.39 -12.31
N PHE A 294 12.26 23.44 -12.84
CA PHE A 294 13.23 23.67 -13.91
C PHE A 294 12.96 22.70 -15.06
N SER A 295 12.38 23.20 -16.15
CA SER A 295 12.27 22.43 -17.40
C SER A 295 13.58 22.53 -18.17
N LEU A 296 14.27 21.41 -18.33
CA LEU A 296 15.51 21.33 -19.11
C LEU A 296 15.27 20.64 -20.45
N PRO A 297 16.02 21.03 -21.51
CA PRO A 297 15.88 20.40 -22.83
C PRO A 297 16.15 18.89 -22.78
N ALA A 298 15.43 18.13 -23.60
CA ALA A 298 15.38 16.66 -23.57
C ALA A 298 16.74 15.96 -23.84
N ASP A 299 17.68 16.65 -24.49
CA ASP A 299 18.95 16.10 -24.99
C ASP A 299 20.16 16.33 -24.06
N PHE A 300 19.94 16.78 -22.82
CA PHE A 300 21.05 17.11 -21.91
C PHE A 300 21.69 15.86 -21.24
N PRO A 301 23.04 15.80 -21.11
CA PRO A 301 23.76 14.74 -20.38
C PRO A 301 23.37 14.61 -18.89
N TYR A 302 22.64 15.59 -18.33
CA TYR A 302 22.22 15.59 -16.93
C TYR A 302 20.97 14.76 -16.62
N LYS A 303 20.28 14.17 -17.61
CA LYS A 303 19.05 13.38 -17.41
C LYS A 303 19.22 12.27 -16.37
N TYR A 304 20.39 11.65 -16.31
CA TYR A 304 20.73 10.66 -15.27
C TYR A 304 20.70 11.26 -13.87
N TYR A 305 21.34 12.43 -13.65
CA TYR A 305 21.39 13.09 -12.35
C TYR A 305 20.00 13.57 -11.89
N PHE A 306 19.17 14.10 -12.79
CA PHE A 306 17.80 14.48 -12.45
C PHE A 306 16.94 13.28 -12.06
N ARG A 307 17.06 12.15 -12.79
CA ARG A 307 16.41 10.89 -12.39
C ARG A 307 16.87 10.44 -11.00
N LEU A 308 18.17 10.53 -10.71
CA LEU A 308 18.72 10.17 -9.41
C LEU A 308 18.16 11.08 -8.30
N ILE A 309 18.22 12.40 -8.47
CA ILE A 309 17.68 13.39 -7.52
C ILE A 309 16.19 13.15 -7.27
N PHE A 310 15.42 12.92 -8.34
CA PHE A 310 14.00 12.61 -8.25
C PHE A 310 13.75 11.37 -7.39
N ARG A 311 14.51 10.28 -7.61
CA ARG A 311 14.36 9.05 -6.83
C ARG A 311 14.81 9.20 -5.39
N VAL A 312 15.88 9.94 -5.11
CA VAL A 312 16.25 10.26 -3.72
C VAL A 312 15.11 11.02 -3.04
N GLY A 313 14.49 11.96 -3.76
CA GLY A 313 13.26 12.64 -3.34
C GLY A 313 12.15 11.64 -3.01
N THR A 314 11.70 10.83 -3.96
CA THR A 314 10.54 9.92 -3.78
C THR A 314 10.78 8.81 -2.74
N ILE A 315 11.99 8.27 -2.67
CA ILE A 315 12.37 7.29 -1.64
C ILE A 315 12.36 7.96 -0.26
N GLY A 316 13.07 9.08 -0.10
CA GLY A 316 13.13 9.80 1.17
C GLY A 316 11.74 10.24 1.66
N SER A 317 10.90 10.64 0.73
CA SER A 317 9.49 10.95 0.94
C SER A 317 8.68 9.79 1.50
N SER A 318 8.74 8.63 0.84
CA SER A 318 8.00 7.43 1.25
C SER A 318 8.44 6.97 2.65
N LEU A 319 9.74 6.99 2.92
CA LEU A 319 10.28 6.69 4.24
C LEU A 319 9.83 7.68 5.30
N LEU A 320 9.79 8.98 4.98
CA LEU A 320 9.28 10.02 5.88
C LEU A 320 7.82 9.79 6.27
N PHE A 321 6.97 9.42 5.31
CA PHE A 321 5.55 9.15 5.57
C PHE A 321 5.37 8.04 6.61
N GLY A 322 6.07 6.93 6.46
CA GLY A 322 6.04 5.86 7.47
C GLY A 322 6.73 6.24 8.78
N LEU A 323 7.86 6.96 8.72
CA LEU A 323 8.56 7.45 9.90
C LEU A 323 7.66 8.35 10.76
N ALA A 324 6.79 9.16 10.15
CA ALA A 324 5.83 9.98 10.89
C ALA A 324 4.90 9.14 11.76
N PHE A 325 4.36 8.03 11.21
CA PHE A 325 3.58 7.06 11.97
C PHE A 325 4.40 6.32 13.03
N TYR A 326 5.70 6.11 12.80
CA TYR A 326 6.55 5.48 13.80
C TYR A 326 6.90 6.44 14.95
N LEU A 327 7.17 7.72 14.67
CA LEU A 327 7.52 8.72 15.67
C LEU A 327 6.41 8.91 16.69
N ILE A 328 5.15 8.97 16.25
CA ILE A 328 4.00 9.06 17.14
C ILE A 328 3.88 7.86 18.10
N THR A 329 4.50 6.72 17.80
CA THR A 329 4.48 5.55 18.71
C THR A 329 5.38 5.69 19.92
N LYS A 330 6.35 6.62 19.92
CA LYS A 330 7.35 6.74 20.99
C LYS A 330 6.74 7.18 22.31
N ASP A 331 5.70 8.02 22.25
CA ASP A 331 5.04 8.60 23.43
C ASP A 331 3.84 7.76 23.92
N LEU A 332 3.56 6.64 23.26
CA LEU A 332 2.47 5.76 23.64
C LEU A 332 2.87 4.85 24.81
N LYS A 333 2.05 4.84 25.86
CA LYS A 333 2.21 3.89 26.97
C LYS A 333 1.70 2.49 26.61
N SER A 334 0.69 2.39 25.73
CA SER A 334 0.12 1.10 25.34
C SER A 334 0.93 0.42 24.26
N GLN A 335 1.52 -0.73 24.60
CA GLN A 335 2.27 -1.57 23.68
C GLN A 335 1.41 -2.06 22.51
N LYS A 336 0.13 -2.39 22.74
CA LYS A 336 -0.78 -2.86 21.68
C LYS A 336 -0.93 -1.84 20.54
N VAL A 337 -1.20 -0.58 20.88
CA VAL A 337 -1.39 0.50 19.90
C VAL A 337 -0.08 0.83 19.19
N ARG A 338 1.05 0.79 19.92
CA ARG A 338 2.37 0.94 19.32
C ARG A 338 2.63 -0.09 18.24
N ASP A 339 2.29 -1.34 18.48
CA ASP A 339 2.55 -2.42 17.54
C ASP A 339 1.68 -2.30 16.29
N TYR A 340 0.41 -1.89 16.44
CA TYR A 340 -0.48 -1.58 15.31
C TYR A 340 0.05 -0.42 14.45
N LEU A 341 0.46 0.68 15.07
CA LEU A 341 1.00 1.84 14.34
C LEU A 341 2.39 1.56 13.75
N THR A 342 3.19 0.70 14.38
CA THR A 342 4.47 0.25 13.80
C THR A 342 4.22 -0.52 12.51
N ILE A 343 3.22 -1.40 12.47
CA ILE A 343 2.83 -2.11 11.25
C ILE A 343 2.28 -1.15 10.19
N ALA A 344 1.51 -0.15 10.61
CA ALA A 344 1.05 0.90 9.69
C ALA A 344 2.22 1.69 9.08
N ALA A 345 3.22 2.05 9.89
CA ALA A 345 4.44 2.74 9.48
C ALA A 345 5.27 1.92 8.49
N ILE A 346 5.43 0.61 8.73
CA ILE A 346 6.12 -0.31 7.82
C ILE A 346 5.42 -0.33 6.45
N GLY A 347 4.10 -0.50 6.45
CA GLY A 347 3.31 -0.50 5.22
C GLY A 347 3.46 0.81 4.45
N LEU A 348 3.22 1.94 5.11
CA LEU A 348 3.28 3.25 4.46
C LEU A 348 4.68 3.60 3.91
N SER A 349 5.75 3.14 4.57
CA SER A 349 7.11 3.32 4.07
C SER A 349 7.36 2.61 2.74
N ALA A 350 6.76 1.43 2.56
CA ALA A 350 7.02 0.56 1.41
C ALA A 350 6.06 0.80 0.23
N ILE A 351 4.81 1.22 0.47
CA ILE A 351 3.78 1.40 -0.59
C ILE A 351 4.29 2.31 -1.72
N GLY A 352 4.79 3.50 -1.38
CA GLY A 352 5.22 4.48 -2.39
C GLY A 352 6.40 3.97 -3.24
N ILE A 353 7.37 3.33 -2.60
CA ILE A 353 8.56 2.80 -3.27
C ILE A 353 8.18 1.63 -4.18
N ALA A 354 7.37 0.69 -3.70
CA ALA A 354 6.93 -0.47 -4.49
C ALA A 354 6.09 -0.05 -5.71
N ASN A 355 5.16 0.90 -5.53
CA ASN A 355 4.30 1.38 -6.60
C ASN A 355 5.07 2.08 -7.74
N GLU A 356 6.26 2.65 -7.45
CA GLU A 356 7.10 3.28 -8.47
C GLU A 356 7.93 2.31 -9.31
N ILE A 357 8.00 1.03 -8.94
CA ILE A 357 8.73 -0.01 -9.68
C ILE A 357 7.95 -0.33 -10.96
N SER A 358 8.65 -0.45 -12.09
CA SER A 358 8.00 -0.80 -13.35
C SER A 358 7.69 -2.30 -13.41
N ALA A 359 6.40 -2.64 -13.44
CA ALA A 359 5.93 -4.03 -13.62
C ALA A 359 6.12 -4.56 -15.06
N LEU A 360 6.57 -3.73 -16.01
CA LEU A 360 6.98 -4.19 -17.35
C LEU A 360 8.23 -5.06 -17.30
N GLN A 361 9.09 -4.88 -16.29
CA GLN A 361 10.21 -5.79 -16.08
C GLN A 361 9.70 -7.10 -15.47
N GLN A 362 9.69 -8.15 -16.29
CA GLN A 362 8.89 -9.38 -16.10
C GLN A 362 9.34 -10.29 -14.94
N THR A 363 10.52 -10.05 -14.38
CA THR A 363 11.08 -10.86 -13.28
C THR A 363 11.06 -10.08 -11.96
N TYR A 364 12.18 -9.45 -11.62
CA TYR A 364 12.35 -8.71 -10.35
C TYR A 364 11.48 -7.46 -10.27
N GLY A 365 11.19 -6.83 -11.41
CA GLY A 365 10.32 -5.64 -11.48
C GLY A 365 8.88 -5.94 -11.06
N VAL A 366 8.22 -6.88 -11.72
CA VAL A 366 6.85 -7.28 -11.38
C VAL A 366 6.77 -7.84 -9.96
N ALA A 367 7.75 -8.65 -9.54
CA ALA A 367 7.80 -9.20 -8.19
C ALA A 367 7.87 -8.08 -7.13
N ALA A 368 8.79 -7.14 -7.28
CA ALA A 368 8.93 -6.06 -6.31
C ALA A 368 7.78 -5.04 -6.37
N HIS A 369 7.23 -4.78 -7.55
CA HIS A 369 6.05 -3.91 -7.70
C HIS A 369 4.84 -4.47 -6.94
N SER A 370 4.57 -5.77 -7.09
CA SER A 370 3.44 -6.44 -6.43
C SER A 370 3.54 -6.52 -4.90
N LEU A 371 4.69 -6.18 -4.28
CA LEU A 371 4.79 -5.98 -2.83
C LEU A 371 3.98 -4.77 -2.34
N VAL A 372 3.45 -3.94 -3.25
CA VAL A 372 2.44 -2.92 -2.94
C VAL A 372 1.21 -3.52 -2.25
N LEU A 373 0.86 -4.79 -2.57
CA LEU A 373 -0.22 -5.54 -1.91
C LEU A 373 0.05 -5.71 -0.41
N LEU A 374 1.19 -6.31 -0.07
CA LEU A 374 1.57 -6.53 1.32
C LEU A 374 1.68 -5.19 2.06
N SER A 375 2.29 -4.19 1.43
CA SER A 375 2.51 -2.88 2.03
C SER A 375 1.19 -2.15 2.33
N SER A 376 0.24 -2.18 1.38
CA SER A 376 -1.11 -1.60 1.54
C SER A 376 -1.94 -2.32 2.59
N TYR A 377 -1.81 -3.65 2.66
CA TYR A 377 -2.41 -4.44 3.73
C TYR A 377 -1.87 -4.04 5.11
N LEU A 378 -0.54 -3.98 5.28
CA LEU A 378 0.09 -3.61 6.56
C LEU A 378 -0.32 -2.19 7.00
N PHE A 379 -0.32 -1.23 6.08
CA PHE A 379 -0.83 0.12 6.35
C PHE A 379 -2.28 0.10 6.84
N SER A 380 -3.16 -0.55 6.07
CA SER A 380 -4.60 -0.56 6.32
C SER A 380 -4.95 -1.30 7.61
N ILE A 381 -4.40 -2.50 7.82
CA ILE A 381 -4.72 -3.34 8.99
C ILE A 381 -4.13 -2.74 10.26
N GLY A 382 -2.94 -2.15 10.22
CA GLY A 382 -2.32 -1.50 11.37
C GLY A 382 -3.16 -0.30 11.83
N LEU A 383 -3.53 0.56 10.90
CA LEU A 383 -4.32 1.75 11.20
C LEU A 383 -5.74 1.40 11.65
N TYR A 384 -6.41 0.47 10.95
CA TYR A 384 -7.75 0.04 11.30
C TYR A 384 -7.81 -0.68 12.66
N SER A 385 -6.82 -1.52 12.96
CA SER A 385 -6.72 -2.21 14.25
C SER A 385 -6.52 -1.23 15.41
N SER A 386 -5.75 -0.16 15.18
CA SER A 386 -5.61 0.94 16.15
C SER A 386 -6.96 1.61 16.44
N ALA A 387 -7.72 1.95 15.39
CA ALA A 387 -9.02 2.59 15.53
C ALA A 387 -10.03 1.69 16.28
N VAL A 388 -10.15 0.42 15.90
CA VAL A 388 -11.08 -0.53 16.54
C VAL A 388 -10.67 -0.84 17.98
N SER A 389 -9.38 -0.97 18.27
CA SER A 389 -8.94 -1.22 19.65
C SER A 389 -9.29 -0.05 20.58
N LEU A 390 -9.30 1.18 20.08
CA LEU A 390 -9.63 2.38 20.85
C LEU A 390 -11.14 2.64 20.94
N SER A 391 -11.93 2.12 20.01
CA SER A 391 -13.39 2.19 20.11
C SER A 391 -13.93 1.28 21.20
N HIS A 392 -13.27 0.15 21.48
CA HIS A 392 -13.75 -0.86 22.44
C HIS A 392 -13.15 -0.77 23.85
N ASP A 393 -12.09 0.02 24.06
CA ASP A 393 -11.38 0.08 25.35
C ASP A 393 -11.24 1.52 25.87
N ASN A 394 -12.03 1.85 26.90
CA ASN A 394 -12.04 3.17 27.54
C ASN A 394 -10.73 3.48 28.26
N ALA A 395 -10.10 2.50 28.91
CA ALA A 395 -8.83 2.69 29.62
C ALA A 395 -7.69 2.96 28.61
N LEU A 396 -7.70 2.23 27.49
CA LEU A 396 -6.79 2.46 26.38
C LEU A 396 -7.01 3.84 25.77
N ARG A 397 -8.26 4.23 25.49
CA ARG A 397 -8.60 5.56 24.96
C ARG A 397 -8.15 6.67 25.90
N ASN A 398 -8.34 6.52 27.21
CA ASN A 398 -7.87 7.48 28.21
C ASN A 398 -6.34 7.56 28.28
N THR A 399 -5.65 6.42 28.12
CA THR A 399 -4.19 6.36 28.06
C THR A 399 -3.67 7.06 26.80
N VAL A 400 -4.31 6.85 25.66
CA VAL A 400 -3.94 7.48 24.38
C VAL A 400 -4.27 8.99 24.37
N ARG A 401 -5.39 9.39 25.00
CA ARG A 401 -5.75 10.80 25.20
C ARG A 401 -4.68 11.54 25.99
N LYS A 402 -4.07 10.88 26.98
CA LYS A 402 -2.94 11.42 27.75
C LYS A 402 -1.65 11.50 26.94
N SER A 403 -1.45 10.62 25.95
CA SER A 403 -0.32 10.69 25.01
C SER A 403 -0.57 11.60 23.80
N MET A 404 -1.67 12.36 23.80
CA MET A 404 -1.89 13.52 22.91
C MET A 404 -1.93 13.26 21.39
N LEU A 405 -2.18 12.03 20.96
CA LEU A 405 -2.28 11.65 19.55
C LEU A 405 -3.68 11.92 18.97
N GLU A 406 -3.88 13.11 18.41
CA GLU A 406 -5.18 13.54 17.87
C GLU A 406 -5.70 12.64 16.76
N LEU A 407 -4.85 12.25 15.78
CA LEU A 407 -5.29 11.34 14.70
C LEU A 407 -5.88 10.04 15.26
N VAL A 408 -5.14 9.39 16.15
CA VAL A 408 -5.47 8.06 16.68
C VAL A 408 -6.68 8.13 17.62
N GLN A 409 -6.77 9.19 18.41
CA GLN A 409 -7.94 9.48 19.23
C GLN A 409 -9.18 9.72 18.37
N ASP A 410 -9.08 10.57 17.34
CA ASP A 410 -10.19 10.97 16.50
C ASP A 410 -10.76 9.77 15.73
N ILE A 411 -9.90 8.95 15.10
CA ILE A 411 -10.35 7.74 14.38
C ILE A 411 -10.96 6.71 15.34
N GLY A 412 -10.43 6.57 16.57
CA GLY A 412 -10.97 5.68 17.59
C GLY A 412 -12.35 6.11 18.08
N THR A 413 -12.53 7.41 18.35
CA THR A 413 -13.84 7.96 18.74
C THR A 413 -14.85 7.91 17.59
N ALA A 414 -14.41 8.19 16.36
CA ALA A 414 -15.27 8.10 15.19
C ALA A 414 -15.70 6.65 14.92
N GLN A 415 -14.78 5.68 15.10
CA GLN A 415 -15.10 4.27 14.99
C GLN A 415 -16.10 3.83 16.07
N MET A 416 -15.97 4.33 17.31
CA MET A 416 -16.95 4.08 18.37
C MET A 416 -18.34 4.62 18.00
N GLU A 417 -18.42 5.85 17.49
CA GLU A 417 -19.68 6.42 17.04
C GLU A 417 -20.31 5.60 15.91
N LYS A 418 -19.49 5.11 14.97
CA LYS A 418 -19.95 4.25 13.88
C LYS A 418 -20.49 2.91 14.41
N ASP A 419 -19.76 2.26 15.32
CA ASP A 419 -20.17 0.98 15.92
C ASP A 419 -21.51 1.13 16.65
N ILE A 420 -21.70 2.25 17.36
CA ILE A 420 -22.95 2.60 18.05
C ILE A 420 -24.10 2.82 17.04
N GLN A 421 -23.86 3.59 15.98
CA GLN A 421 -24.85 3.82 14.93
C GLN A 421 -25.26 2.52 14.23
N ASP A 422 -24.30 1.62 13.96
CA ASP A 422 -24.57 0.33 13.33
C ASP A 422 -25.37 -0.58 14.26
N ALA A 423 -25.03 -0.63 15.54
CA ALA A 423 -25.80 -1.37 16.53
C ALA A 423 -27.24 -0.85 16.63
N ARG A 424 -27.43 0.49 16.67
CA ARG A 424 -28.75 1.13 16.65
C ARG A 424 -29.55 0.69 15.42
N ASN A 425 -28.96 0.81 14.22
CA ASN A 425 -29.65 0.47 12.98
C ASN A 425 -30.05 -1.01 12.92
N ILE A 426 -29.21 -1.91 13.43
CA ILE A 426 -29.52 -3.35 13.51
C ILE A 426 -30.69 -3.60 14.47
N VAL A 427 -30.69 -2.98 15.64
CA VAL A 427 -31.79 -3.12 16.62
C VAL A 427 -33.08 -2.57 16.05
N MET A 428 -33.05 -1.38 15.45
CA MET A 428 -34.23 -0.78 14.80
C MET A 428 -34.76 -1.66 13.68
N LYS A 429 -33.89 -2.21 12.82
CA LYS A 429 -34.29 -3.10 11.73
C LYS A 429 -34.97 -4.37 12.27
N LYS A 430 -34.38 -5.00 13.29
CA LYS A 430 -34.96 -6.20 13.92
C LYS A 430 -36.29 -5.91 14.64
N ALA A 431 -36.40 -4.73 15.26
CA ALA A 431 -37.65 -4.29 15.89
C ALA A 431 -38.74 -4.11 14.83
N TYR A 432 -38.41 -3.46 13.71
CA TYR A 432 -39.32 -3.28 12.59
C TYR A 432 -39.73 -4.62 11.95
N GLU A 433 -38.77 -5.52 11.69
CA GLU A 433 -39.05 -6.87 11.18
C GLU A 433 -40.02 -7.61 12.12
N ARG A 434 -39.81 -7.54 13.45
CA ARG A 434 -40.72 -8.13 14.44
C ARG A 434 -42.09 -7.46 14.48
N GLU A 435 -42.16 -6.14 14.35
CA GLU A 435 -43.43 -5.42 14.27
C GLU A 435 -44.23 -5.86 13.04
N THR A 436 -43.58 -5.98 11.88
CA THR A 436 -44.25 -6.44 10.65
C THR A 436 -44.76 -7.88 10.78
N LEU A 437 -43.97 -8.78 11.38
CA LEU A 437 -44.38 -10.16 11.68
C LEU A 437 -45.53 -10.21 12.69
N MET A 438 -45.50 -9.41 13.76
CA MET A 438 -46.60 -9.38 14.74
C MET A 438 -47.90 -8.85 14.10
N ARG A 439 -47.82 -7.80 13.28
CA ARG A 439 -48.99 -7.30 12.56
C ARG A 439 -49.54 -8.33 11.58
N SER A 440 -48.69 -9.08 10.86
CA SER A 440 -49.15 -10.13 9.95
C SER A 440 -49.78 -11.30 10.68
N ASP A 441 -49.22 -11.72 11.80
CA ASP A 441 -49.60 -12.96 12.49
C ASP A 441 -50.78 -12.76 13.45
N THR A 442 -50.89 -11.58 14.05
CA THR A 442 -51.90 -11.31 15.11
C THR A 442 -52.89 -10.20 14.75
N GLY A 443 -52.63 -9.40 13.71
CA GLY A 443 -53.43 -8.22 13.37
C GLY A 443 -53.28 -7.05 14.36
N ILE A 444 -52.42 -7.18 15.38
CA ILE A 444 -52.22 -6.18 16.43
C ILE A 444 -50.97 -5.36 16.13
N SER A 445 -51.06 -4.04 16.28
CA SER A 445 -49.90 -3.13 16.20
C SER A 445 -49.15 -3.10 17.53
N PRO A 446 -47.81 -3.13 17.57
CA PRO A 446 -47.05 -3.02 18.82
C PRO A 446 -47.31 -1.68 19.52
N SER A 447 -47.21 -1.67 20.86
CA SER A 447 -47.43 -0.45 21.66
C SER A 447 -46.22 0.50 21.67
N ALA A 448 -45.01 -0.01 21.39
CA ALA A 448 -43.79 0.80 21.39
C ALA A 448 -43.70 1.59 20.08
N GLN A 449 -43.91 2.90 20.15
CA GLN A 449 -43.71 3.79 19.00
C GLN A 449 -42.22 3.89 18.65
N GLU A 450 -41.91 4.01 17.36
CA GLU A 450 -40.52 4.10 16.85
C GLU A 450 -39.68 5.15 17.59
N ASP A 451 -40.32 6.25 18.00
CA ASP A 451 -39.70 7.35 18.73
C ASP A 451 -39.35 7.00 20.18
N GLU A 452 -40.15 6.15 20.85
CA GLU A 452 -39.83 5.64 22.19
C GLU A 452 -38.63 4.70 22.16
N LEU A 453 -38.57 3.82 21.15
CA LEU A 453 -37.44 2.92 20.97
C LEU A 453 -36.15 3.70 20.65
N LYS A 454 -36.24 4.73 19.80
CA LYS A 454 -35.11 5.64 19.54
C LYS A 454 -34.63 6.31 20.81
N LYS A 455 -35.56 6.85 21.62
CA LYS A 455 -35.24 7.55 22.87
C LYS A 455 -34.59 6.63 23.89
N TYR A 456 -35.11 5.42 24.06
CA TYR A 456 -34.53 4.40 24.94
C TYR A 456 -33.12 3.98 24.50
N LEU A 457 -32.90 3.81 23.19
CA LEU A 457 -31.57 3.53 22.65
C LEU A 457 -30.60 4.69 22.90
N ASP A 458 -31.04 5.92 22.72
CA ASP A 458 -30.22 7.12 22.97
C ASP A 458 -29.82 7.24 24.46
N GLU A 459 -30.69 6.84 25.38
CA GLU A 459 -30.41 6.79 26.82
C GLU A 459 -29.34 5.72 27.16
N ILE A 460 -29.49 4.49 26.67
CA ILE A 460 -28.49 3.41 26.85
C ILE A 460 -27.14 3.83 26.26
N ILE A 461 -27.14 4.41 25.06
CA ILE A 461 -25.92 4.87 24.39
C ILE A 461 -25.21 5.94 25.23
N SER A 462 -25.97 6.86 25.84
CA SER A 462 -25.40 7.91 26.70
C SER A 462 -24.74 7.32 27.96
N GLU A 463 -25.31 6.27 28.54
CA GLU A 463 -24.74 5.57 29.69
C GLU A 463 -23.45 4.81 29.32
N ILE A 464 -23.41 4.19 28.13
CA ILE A 464 -22.23 3.48 27.63
C ILE A 464 -21.10 4.44 27.26
N LYS A 465 -21.40 5.66 26.78
CA LYS A 465 -20.39 6.67 26.45
C LYS A 465 -19.75 7.32 27.68
N THR A 466 -20.45 7.32 28.83
CA THR A 466 -20.01 7.98 30.07
C THR A 466 -19.26 7.05 31.02
N LYS A 467 -19.55 5.75 31.00
CA LYS A 467 -18.68 4.68 31.55
C LYS A 467 -17.48 4.45 30.63
#